data_AF-K2F8J3-F1
#
_entry.id   AF-K2F8J3-F1
#
_cell.length_a   1.000
_cell.length_b   1.000
_cell.length_c   1.000
_cell.angle_alpha   90.00
_cell.angle_beta   90.00
_cell.angle_gamma   90.00
#
_symmetry.space_group_name_H-M   'P 1'
#
loop_
_entity.id
_entity.type
_entity.pdbx_description
1 polymer ?
#
loop_
_entity_poly.entity_id
_entity_poly.type
_entity_poly.pdbx_seq_one_letter_code
_entity_poly.pdbx_strand_id
1 'polypeptide(L)'
;MSNYQMKKGDIVFGRKKSDAIHPIVFLREKDENFYIGAMLTKSNKYNDNILMSESHFKKEKSNGEKYEFCFDNTHLVKTELIKKDEWKPFRKVGELTKEGIKFLESNISETNPVLWEEKTYII
;
A
#
# COMPACT_ATOMS: atom_id res chain seq x y z
N MET A 1 -14.13 -13.84 13.89
CA MET A 1 -13.34 -12.67 14.34
C MET A 1 -12.31 -12.41 13.25
N SER A 2 -12.23 -11.21 12.68
CA SER A 2 -11.25 -10.92 11.64
C SER A 2 -9.84 -11.09 12.23
N ASN A 3 -9.00 -11.88 11.55
CA ASN A 3 -7.59 -12.09 11.89
C ASN A 3 -6.68 -10.95 11.38
N TYR A 4 -7.26 -9.82 10.98
CA TYR A 4 -6.52 -8.67 10.49
C TYR A 4 -6.36 -7.62 11.60
N GLN A 5 -5.13 -7.48 12.09
CA GLN A 5 -4.75 -6.32 12.92
C GLN A 5 -4.43 -5.06 12.10
N MET A 6 -4.55 -5.12 10.77
CA MET A 6 -4.23 -3.99 9.89
C MET A 6 -5.42 -3.05 9.73
N LYS A 7 -5.12 -1.75 9.70
CA LYS A 7 -6.09 -0.68 9.51
C LYS A 7 -5.86 -0.01 8.18
N LYS A 8 -6.94 0.53 7.59
CA LYS A 8 -6.84 1.32 6.35
C LYS A 8 -5.75 2.39 6.49
N GLY A 9 -4.84 2.46 5.52
CA GLY A 9 -3.71 3.38 5.53
C GLY A 9 -2.43 2.82 6.16
N ASP A 10 -2.46 1.63 6.77
CA ASP A 10 -1.23 0.94 7.19
C ASP A 10 -0.39 0.59 5.95
N ILE A 11 0.91 0.89 6.01
CA ILE A 11 1.88 0.54 4.97
C ILE A 11 2.61 -0.72 5.41
N VAL A 12 2.57 -1.76 4.58
CA VAL A 12 3.11 -3.08 4.93
C VAL A 12 4.02 -3.64 3.84
N PHE A 13 4.99 -4.44 4.26
CA PHE A 13 5.70 -5.37 3.39
C PHE A 13 5.20 -6.80 3.63
N GLY A 14 5.07 -7.55 2.53
CA GLY A 14 4.89 -9.01 2.54
C GLY A 14 6.23 -9.74 2.66
N ARG A 15 6.19 -11.06 2.91
CA ARG A 15 7.41 -11.87 3.11
C ARG A 15 8.11 -12.32 1.82
N LYS A 16 7.41 -12.38 0.68
CA LYS A 16 7.95 -12.87 -0.61
C LYS A 16 8.90 -11.85 -1.24
N LYS A 17 10.14 -12.27 -1.55
CA LYS A 17 11.25 -11.42 -2.05
C LYS A 17 10.94 -10.57 -3.29
N SER A 18 10.13 -11.06 -4.25
CA SER A 18 9.82 -10.34 -5.49
C SER A 18 8.84 -9.17 -5.27
N ASP A 19 7.90 -9.33 -4.34
CA ASP A 19 6.87 -8.34 -4.03
C ASP A 19 7.19 -7.50 -2.79
N ALA A 20 8.12 -7.97 -1.94
CA ALA A 20 8.67 -7.25 -0.79
C ALA A 20 9.50 -6.01 -1.18
N ILE A 21 9.71 -5.77 -2.48
CA ILE A 21 10.37 -4.56 -2.99
C ILE A 21 9.40 -3.37 -2.89
N HIS A 22 8.09 -3.59 -3.00
CA HIS A 22 7.09 -2.53 -3.04
C HIS A 22 6.20 -2.55 -1.79
N PRO A 23 6.14 -1.43 -1.04
CA PRO A 23 5.21 -1.32 0.07
C PRO A 23 3.77 -1.31 -0.44
N ILE A 24 2.88 -1.93 0.31
CA ILE A 24 1.44 -1.93 0.03
C ILE A 24 0.72 -1.16 1.12
N VAL A 25 -0.13 -0.22 0.73
CA VAL A 25 -1.09 0.40 1.62
C VAL A 25 -2.30 -0.51 1.74
N PHE A 26 -2.63 -0.95 2.95
CA PHE A 26 -3.85 -1.71 3.21
C PHE A 26 -5.08 -0.80 3.07
N LEU A 27 -6.08 -1.23 2.30
CA LEU A 27 -7.32 -0.47 2.10
C LEU A 27 -8.50 -1.12 2.82
N ARG A 28 -8.74 -2.42 2.59
CA ARG A 28 -9.82 -3.19 3.21
C ARG A 28 -9.60 -4.69 3.05
N GLU A 29 -10.22 -5.48 3.91
CA GLU A 29 -10.38 -6.93 3.69
C GLU A 29 -11.28 -7.16 2.46
N LYS A 30 -10.99 -8.22 1.71
CA LYS A 30 -11.89 -8.69 0.64
C LYS A 30 -12.66 -9.92 1.11
N ASP A 31 -11.95 -10.92 1.63
CA ASP A 31 -12.49 -12.15 2.22
C ASP A 31 -11.40 -12.82 3.10
N GLU A 32 -11.63 -14.06 3.55
CA GLU A 32 -10.73 -14.79 4.47
C GLU A 32 -9.32 -15.03 3.90
N ASN A 33 -9.15 -14.97 2.58
CA ASN A 33 -7.91 -15.30 1.89
C ASN A 33 -7.32 -14.11 1.11
N PHE A 34 -8.02 -12.99 1.05
CA PHE A 34 -7.64 -11.85 0.25
C PHE A 34 -7.88 -10.51 0.93
N TYR A 35 -7.02 -9.55 0.63
CA TYR A 35 -7.21 -8.14 0.95
C TYR A 35 -7.02 -7.25 -0.27
N ILE A 36 -7.58 -6.05 -0.18
CA ILE A 36 -7.38 -4.99 -1.16
C ILE A 36 -6.32 -4.03 -0.62
N GLY A 37 -5.33 -3.74 -1.45
CA GLY A 37 -4.32 -2.74 -1.16
C GLY A 37 -3.95 -1.90 -2.38
N ALA A 38 -3.21 -0.82 -2.13
CA ALA A 38 -2.62 0.00 -3.17
C ALA A 38 -1.09 -0.09 -3.11
N MET A 39 -0.45 -0.16 -4.28
CA MET A 39 1.00 -0.26 -4.36
C MET A 39 1.67 1.11 -4.35
N LEU A 40 2.75 1.20 -3.58
CA LEU A 40 3.69 2.31 -3.61
C LEU A 40 4.96 1.90 -4.35
N THR A 41 5.54 2.82 -5.10
CA THR A 41 6.79 2.58 -5.83
C THR A 41 7.68 3.81 -5.85
N LYS A 42 8.99 3.59 -5.97
CA LYS A 42 9.96 4.66 -6.26
C LYS A 42 10.20 4.83 -7.77
N SER A 43 9.64 3.93 -8.60
CA SER A 43 9.75 3.99 -10.05
C SER A 43 8.90 5.13 -10.60
N ASN A 44 9.56 6.10 -11.24
CA ASN A 44 8.93 7.16 -12.03
C ASN A 44 8.85 6.80 -13.53
N LYS A 45 9.17 5.54 -13.89
CA LYS A 45 9.22 5.10 -15.29
C LYS A 45 7.85 5.05 -15.97
N TYR A 46 6.78 4.98 -15.19
CA TYR A 46 5.41 4.85 -15.67
C TYR A 46 4.67 6.16 -15.48
N ASN A 47 4.25 6.77 -16.59
CA ASN A 47 3.60 8.09 -16.62
C ASN A 47 2.30 8.16 -15.80
N ASP A 48 1.68 7.01 -15.54
CA ASP A 48 0.43 6.95 -14.77
C ASP A 48 0.65 6.91 -13.25
N ASN A 49 1.88 6.70 -12.77
CA ASN A 49 2.18 6.73 -11.35
C ASN A 49 2.09 8.16 -10.82
N ILE A 50 1.36 8.37 -9.73
CA ILE A 50 1.15 9.70 -9.16
C ILE A 50 2.13 9.93 -8.03
N LEU A 51 2.97 10.97 -8.15
CA LEU A 51 3.83 11.38 -7.05
C LEU A 51 2.99 11.74 -5.81
N MET A 52 3.34 11.16 -4.68
CA MET A 52 2.73 11.49 -3.39
C MET A 52 3.48 12.66 -2.72
N SER A 53 2.84 13.28 -1.74
CA SER A 53 3.45 14.33 -0.90
C SER A 53 3.97 13.73 0.41
N GLU A 54 4.97 14.36 1.02
CA GLU A 54 5.42 14.04 2.38
C GLU A 54 4.28 14.14 3.41
N SER A 55 3.36 15.09 3.24
CA SER A 55 2.17 15.26 4.11
C SER A 55 1.24 14.03 4.12
N HIS A 56 1.35 13.16 3.13
CA HIS A 56 0.56 11.94 3.05
C HIS A 56 1.04 10.86 4.03
N PHE A 57 2.25 10.96 4.59
CA PHE A 57 2.88 9.93 5.40
C PHE A 57 3.06 10.37 6.84
N LYS A 58 2.78 9.49 7.79
CA LYS A 58 3.20 9.69 9.18
C LYS A 58 4.69 9.43 9.31
N LYS A 59 5.38 10.33 10.01
CA LYS A 59 6.82 10.19 10.31
C LYS A 59 7.06 9.31 11.52
N GLU A 60 6.13 9.35 12.48
CA GLU A 60 6.27 8.73 13.79
C GLU A 60 5.00 8.01 14.24
N LYS A 61 5.20 7.00 15.07
CA LYS A 61 4.17 6.27 15.82
C LYS A 61 3.71 7.13 17.01
N SER A 62 2.63 6.70 17.66
CA SER A 62 2.08 7.40 18.85
C SER A 62 3.04 7.45 20.05
N ASN A 63 4.03 6.56 20.10
CA ASN A 63 5.06 6.54 21.15
C ASN A 63 6.31 7.37 20.79
N GLY A 64 6.30 8.10 19.67
CA GLY A 64 7.43 8.91 19.21
C GLY A 64 8.50 8.15 18.42
N GLU A 65 8.37 6.83 18.25
CA GLU A 65 9.29 6.07 17.38
C GLU A 65 9.02 6.38 15.91
N LYS A 66 10.07 6.52 15.11
CA LYS A 66 9.95 6.71 13.67
C LYS A 66 9.41 5.46 12.97
N TYR A 67 8.62 5.69 11.92
CA TYR A 67 8.29 4.63 10.97
C TYR A 67 9.52 4.31 10.10
N GLU A 68 9.63 3.05 9.68
CA GLU A 68 10.69 2.62 8.75
C GLU A 68 10.45 3.18 7.35
N PHE A 69 9.18 3.22 6.94
CA PHE A 69 8.76 3.76 5.66
C PHE A 69 8.14 5.15 5.85
N CYS A 70 8.83 6.15 5.33
CA CYS A 70 8.35 7.51 5.16
C CYS A 70 8.44 7.92 3.68
N PHE A 71 8.00 9.14 3.35
CA PHE A 71 8.09 9.63 1.99
C PHE A 71 9.53 9.66 1.49
N ASP A 72 9.76 9.01 0.35
CA ASP A 72 11.03 9.06 -0.39
C ASP A 72 10.74 8.92 -1.89
N ASN A 73 10.43 10.05 -2.54
CA ASN A 73 10.03 10.14 -3.95
C ASN A 73 9.03 9.04 -4.34
N THR A 74 8.06 8.83 -3.46
CA THR A 74 7.15 7.70 -3.52
C THR A 74 5.96 8.05 -4.38
N HIS A 75 5.61 7.15 -5.30
CA HIS A 75 4.49 7.27 -6.21
C HIS A 75 3.43 6.23 -5.90
N LEU A 76 2.18 6.60 -6.11
CA LEU A 76 1.01 5.74 -6.10
C LEU A 76 0.82 5.10 -7.48
N VAL A 77 0.71 3.78 -7.52
CA VAL A 77 0.19 3.06 -8.69
C VAL A 77 -1.33 3.18 -8.71
N LYS A 78 -1.91 3.77 -9.76
CA LYS A 78 -3.37 4.02 -9.94
C LYS A 78 -4.19 2.73 -10.14
N THR A 79 -4.21 1.85 -9.16
CA THR A 79 -4.97 0.59 -9.20
C THR A 79 -5.15 0.04 -7.78
N GLU A 80 -6.34 -0.47 -7.51
CA GLU A 80 -6.56 -1.42 -6.40
C GLU A 80 -6.05 -2.82 -6.77
N LEU A 81 -5.25 -3.41 -5.89
CA LEU A 81 -4.68 -4.74 -6.06
C LEU A 81 -5.34 -5.72 -5.09
N ILE A 82 -5.81 -6.84 -5.63
CA ILE A 82 -6.18 -8.01 -4.84
C ILE A 82 -4.90 -8.76 -4.48
N LYS A 83 -4.66 -8.94 -3.18
CA LYS A 83 -3.47 -9.59 -2.65
C LYS A 83 -3.87 -10.79 -1.79
N LYS A 84 -3.15 -11.89 -1.96
CA LYS A 84 -3.37 -13.13 -1.20
C LYS A 84 -2.83 -13.01 0.22
N ASP A 85 -3.55 -13.62 1.15
CA ASP A 85 -3.15 -13.73 2.56
C ASP A 85 -1.93 -14.62 2.79
N GLU A 86 -1.55 -15.44 1.80
CA GLU A 86 -0.32 -16.25 1.82
C GLU A 86 0.94 -15.38 2.00
N TRP A 87 0.83 -14.05 1.83
CA TRP A 87 1.91 -13.08 2.04
C TRP A 87 2.18 -12.78 3.52
N LYS A 88 1.35 -13.32 4.41
CA LYS A 88 1.52 -13.22 5.86
C LYS A 88 2.83 -13.90 6.34
N PRO A 89 3.38 -13.45 7.48
CA PRO A 89 2.95 -12.28 8.25
C PRO A 89 3.29 -10.97 7.53
N PHE A 90 2.35 -10.02 7.57
CA PHE A 90 2.60 -8.65 7.12
C PHE A 90 3.39 -7.90 8.18
N ARG A 91 4.38 -7.13 7.73
CA ARG A 91 5.16 -6.26 8.61
C ARG A 91 4.74 -4.82 8.38
N LYS A 92 4.12 -4.18 9.37
CA LYS A 92 3.80 -2.75 9.33
C LYS A 92 5.09 -1.94 9.39
N VAL A 93 5.31 -1.12 8.38
CA VAL A 93 6.51 -0.29 8.22
C VAL A 93 6.21 1.20 8.19
N GLY A 94 4.97 1.57 7.90
CA GLY A 94 4.54 2.95 7.84
C GLY A 94 3.03 3.09 8.03
N GLU A 95 2.56 4.33 7.98
CA GLU A 95 1.14 4.64 8.03
C GLU A 95 0.90 5.95 7.28
N LEU A 96 -0.21 6.02 6.55
CA LEU A 96 -0.64 7.26 5.92
C LEU A 96 -1.35 8.18 6.91
N THR A 97 -1.28 9.48 6.64
CA THR A 97 -2.14 10.46 7.29
C THR A 97 -3.56 10.34 6.73
N LYS A 98 -4.53 11.01 7.39
CA LYS A 98 -5.90 11.14 6.85
C LYS A 98 -5.91 11.78 5.46
N GLU A 99 -5.01 12.73 5.23
CA GLU A 99 -4.82 13.37 3.92
C GLU A 99 -4.30 12.36 2.88
N GLY A 100 -3.29 11.56 3.23
CA GLY A 100 -2.76 10.51 2.36
C GLY A 100 -3.79 9.44 1.99
N ILE A 101 -4.65 9.05 2.93
CA ILE A 101 -5.76 8.12 2.66
C ILE A 101 -6.76 8.72 1.67
N LYS A 102 -7.17 9.98 1.87
CA LYS A 102 -8.08 10.68 0.94
C LYS A 102 -7.47 10.82 -0.45
N PHE A 103 -6.18 11.16 -0.53
CA PHE A 103 -5.46 11.23 -1.79
C PHE A 103 -5.51 9.90 -2.55
N LEU A 104 -5.30 8.79 -1.83
CA LEU A 104 -5.42 7.45 -2.41
C LEU A 104 -6.82 7.20 -2.97
N GLU A 105 -7.85 7.39 -2.15
CA GLU A 105 -9.25 7.12 -2.51
C GLU A 105 -9.66 7.93 -3.75
N SER A 106 -9.33 9.22 -3.81
CA SER A 106 -9.65 10.07 -4.97
C SER A 106 -8.95 9.68 -6.28
N ASN A 107 -7.89 8.87 -6.22
CA ASN A 107 -7.10 8.48 -7.39
C ASN A 107 -7.27 7.02 -7.79
N ILE A 108 -7.96 6.20 -6.99
CA ILE A 108 -8.16 4.76 -7.24
C ILE A 108 -9.64 4.32 -7.24
N SER A 109 -10.57 5.18 -6.80
CA SER A 109 -11.98 4.83 -6.51
C SER A 109 -12.77 4.25 -7.68
N GLU A 110 -12.31 4.45 -8.92
CA GLU A 110 -12.98 3.95 -10.13
C GLU A 110 -12.29 2.73 -10.74
N THR A 111 -11.30 2.14 -10.07
CA THR A 111 -10.57 0.99 -10.61
C THR A 111 -11.23 -0.33 -10.19
N ASN A 112 -11.46 -1.22 -11.16
CA ASN A 112 -11.78 -2.62 -10.87
C ASN A 112 -10.54 -3.27 -10.24
N PRO A 113 -10.63 -3.85 -9.02
CA PRO A 113 -9.47 -4.47 -8.39
C PRO A 113 -8.93 -5.60 -9.24
N VAL A 114 -7.61 -5.60 -9.46
CA VAL A 114 -6.94 -6.61 -10.31
C VAL A 114 -6.11 -7.53 -9.43
N LEU A 115 -6.09 -8.83 -9.74
CA LEU A 115 -5.19 -9.76 -9.08
C LEU A 115 -3.75 -9.42 -9.46
N TRP A 116 -2.87 -9.29 -8.47
CA TRP A 116 -1.49 -8.88 -8.70
C TRP A 116 -0.74 -9.79 -9.69
N GLU A 117 -0.94 -11.10 -9.62
CA GLU A 117 -0.26 -12.11 -10.46
C GLU A 117 -0.59 -11.97 -11.95
N GLU A 118 -1.67 -11.26 -12.30
CA GLU A 118 -2.13 -11.07 -13.68
C GLU A 118 -1.56 -9.77 -14.31
N LYS A 119 -0.84 -8.94 -13.54
CA LYS A 119 -0.23 -7.70 -14.04
C LYS A 119 1.21 -7.93 -14.54
N THR A 120 1.34 -8.41 -15.77
CA THR A 120 2.64 -8.74 -16.41
C THR A 120 3.51 -7.51 -16.78
N TYR A 121 3.04 -6.26 -16.61
CA TYR A 121 3.71 -5.08 -17.23
C TYR A 121 3.88 -3.81 -16.38
N ILE A 122 3.72 -3.84 -15.05
CA ILE A 122 3.70 -2.60 -14.24
C ILE A 122 4.79 -2.59 -13.16
N ILE A 123 6.04 -2.23 -13.50
CA ILE A 123 7.07 -1.85 -12.50
C ILE A 123 8.22 -0.98 -13.02
#